data_AF-A0A2T4GXN0-F1
#
_entry.id   AF-A0A2T4GXN0-F1
#
_cell.length_a   1.000
_cell.length_b   1.000
_cell.length_c   1.000
_cell.angle_alpha   90.00
_cell.angle_beta   90.00
_cell.angle_gamma   90.00
#
_symmetry.space_group_name_H-M   'P 1'
#
loop_
_entity.id
_entity.type
_entity.pdbx_description
1 polymer ?
#
loop_
_entity_poly.entity_id
_entity_poly.type
_entity_poly.pdbx_seq_one_letter_code
_entity_poly.pdbx_strand_id
1 'polypeptide(L)'
;MHRTIFVLCVPLVCFLLVSTSLYLGRDHITRLSETYLPLYAPGLATTSTEISSSPSSSTSILAYTVYAEKPTSYTNIDSPTSTASSSTASATPTKSAIPIANGSVLSTERLTPYIHAILDPLSKERLRLQCPPLDTKRYKSLQSNKNTRNKDDDEQPIDFYFALNLRNVVNLLPRLMGSIVEAIKYLGPERCALSIVEGNSPDGTADVLVALHPFLEELGIRYFYNNSAINPSKGPRIRKLAQLRNLALEPLFKKKVPASDETTVLFINDVAACPDDLLELVHQKHNLNADMTCAMDFTYAGPDPTFYDVWVARTLAGDTFFPIPKDGSWDNAWDLFRGNREARMAYDAHLPFQVFACWNGATAFTAAPILHGLRFRDPMKDECFQGEPQLFCKDLWHKGYRKIAVVPSVSLEYTDARGHDIKKLKGFTNEVVQHMDESKAHIDWQYDPPEKVKCMPSFDRQSWLPWDESLKGRR
;
A
#
# COMPACT_ATOMS: atom_id res chain seq x y z
N MET A 1 -36.27 -43.91 30.70
CA MET A 1 -34.85 -43.48 30.65
C MET A 1 -34.57 -42.24 29.79
N HIS A 2 -35.48 -41.78 28.90
CA HIS A 2 -35.14 -40.70 27.95
C HIS A 2 -35.55 -39.26 28.39
N ARG A 3 -36.41 -39.07 29.39
CA ARG A 3 -36.79 -37.71 29.87
C ARG A 3 -35.73 -37.08 30.79
N THR A 4 -35.00 -37.88 31.56
CA THR A 4 -33.99 -37.38 32.51
C THR A 4 -32.70 -36.94 31.81
N ILE A 5 -32.36 -37.55 30.67
CA ILE A 5 -31.19 -37.18 29.85
C ILE A 5 -31.44 -35.84 29.15
N PHE A 6 -32.66 -35.58 28.69
CA PHE A 6 -33.01 -34.32 28.00
C PHE A 6 -32.97 -33.09 28.93
N VAL A 7 -33.34 -33.26 30.20
CA VAL A 7 -33.36 -32.16 31.19
C VAL A 7 -31.94 -31.74 31.63
N LEU A 8 -30.94 -32.62 31.49
CA LEU A 8 -29.55 -32.32 31.86
C LEU A 8 -28.68 -31.93 30.65
N CYS A 9 -28.97 -32.43 29.45
CA CYS A 9 -28.17 -32.12 28.27
C CYS A 9 -28.46 -30.73 27.68
N VAL A 10 -29.71 -30.25 27.72
CA VAL A 10 -30.06 -28.94 27.15
C VAL A 10 -29.41 -27.77 27.90
N PRO A 11 -29.44 -27.70 29.25
CA PRO A 11 -28.74 -26.65 29.97
C PRO A 11 -27.22 -26.71 29.77
N LEU A 12 -26.65 -27.92 29.65
CA LEU A 12 -25.22 -28.12 29.42
C LEU A 12 -24.78 -27.62 28.04
N VAL A 13 -25.58 -27.88 26.99
CA VAL A 13 -25.34 -27.39 25.64
C VAL A 13 -25.54 -25.87 25.56
N CYS A 14 -26.56 -25.32 26.21
CA CYS A 14 -26.74 -23.87 26.30
C CYS A 14 -25.58 -23.20 27.07
N PHE A 15 -25.12 -23.82 28.17
CA PHE A 15 -23.98 -23.31 28.93
C PHE A 15 -22.67 -23.40 28.13
N LEU A 16 -22.47 -24.47 27.36
CA LEU A 16 -21.33 -24.61 26.43
C LEU A 16 -21.40 -23.60 25.28
N LEU A 17 -22.57 -23.32 24.71
CA LEU A 17 -22.74 -22.30 23.66
C LEU A 17 -22.55 -20.87 24.19
N VAL A 18 -23.05 -20.57 25.39
CA VAL A 18 -22.86 -19.26 26.03
C VAL A 18 -21.40 -19.07 26.45
N SER A 19 -20.77 -20.10 27.04
CA SER A 19 -19.36 -20.05 27.42
C SER A 19 -18.43 -20.02 26.21
N THR A 20 -18.70 -20.76 25.13
CA THR A 20 -17.95 -20.62 23.87
C THR A 20 -18.21 -19.27 23.19
N SER A 21 -19.41 -18.69 23.26
CA SER A 21 -19.63 -17.33 22.75
C SER A 21 -18.94 -16.25 23.60
N LEU A 22 -18.83 -16.45 24.92
CA LEU A 22 -18.11 -15.55 25.83
C LEU A 22 -16.58 -15.72 25.75
N TYR A 23 -16.10 -16.92 25.44
CA TYR A 23 -14.68 -17.26 25.32
C TYR A 23 -14.13 -16.99 23.91
N LEU A 24 -14.94 -17.16 22.85
CA LEU A 24 -14.57 -16.83 21.47
C LEU A 24 -14.97 -15.40 21.07
N GLY A 25 -15.94 -14.79 21.76
CA GLY A 25 -16.53 -13.50 21.39
C GLY A 25 -15.97 -12.28 22.13
N ARG A 26 -14.86 -12.39 22.87
CA ARG A 26 -14.30 -11.24 23.60
C ARG A 26 -12.81 -10.97 23.46
N ASP A 27 -12.03 -11.89 22.88
CA ASP A 27 -10.56 -11.75 22.77
C ASP A 27 -10.02 -11.65 21.34
N HIS A 28 -10.89 -11.54 20.32
CA HIS A 28 -10.46 -11.36 18.92
C HIS A 28 -10.82 -10.02 18.26
N ILE A 29 -11.48 -9.10 18.99
CA ILE A 29 -11.86 -7.77 18.47
C ILE A 29 -10.99 -6.63 19.03
N THR A 30 -10.17 -6.90 20.06
CA THR A 30 -9.34 -5.88 20.73
C THR A 30 -7.88 -5.86 20.28
N ARG A 31 -7.43 -6.79 19.43
CA ARG A 31 -6.02 -6.86 18.97
C ARG A 31 -5.71 -6.22 17.61
N LEU A 32 -6.72 -5.67 16.94
CA LEU A 32 -6.54 -4.86 15.71
C LEU A 32 -6.72 -3.35 15.97
N SER A 33 -6.99 -2.96 17.23
CA SER A 33 -7.30 -1.57 17.59
C SER A 33 -6.08 -0.74 18.04
N GLU A 34 -4.93 -1.35 18.35
CA GLU A 34 -3.78 -0.60 18.89
C GLU A 34 -2.88 0.04 17.81
N THR A 35 -2.99 -0.38 16.54
CA THR A 35 -2.22 0.23 15.44
C THR A 35 -2.95 1.39 14.74
N TYR A 36 -4.23 1.61 15.02
CA TYR A 36 -5.02 2.69 14.42
C TYR A 36 -6.14 3.20 15.33
N LEU A 37 -5.76 3.79 16.47
CA LEU A 37 -6.59 4.78 17.15
C LEU A 37 -5.81 6.11 17.21
N PRO A 38 -6.42 7.26 16.88
CA PRO A 38 -5.85 8.55 17.25
C PRO A 38 -5.98 8.69 18.77
N LEU A 39 -4.95 8.26 19.51
CA LEU A 39 -4.94 8.41 20.95
C LEU A 39 -4.94 9.90 21.32
N TYR A 40 -6.05 10.26 21.93
CA TYR A 40 -6.34 11.49 22.66
C TYR A 40 -5.19 11.85 23.61
N ALA A 41 -4.67 13.08 23.50
CA ALA A 41 -3.87 13.69 24.55
C ALA A 41 -4.79 14.57 25.39
N PRO A 42 -5.07 14.25 26.67
CA PRO A 42 -5.71 15.20 27.57
C PRO A 42 -4.73 16.35 27.83
N GLY A 43 -5.20 17.58 27.61
CA GLY A 43 -4.44 18.79 27.87
C GLY A 43 -4.04 18.94 29.34
N LEU A 44 -2.86 19.52 29.55
CA LEU A 44 -2.38 20.07 30.82
C LEU A 44 -3.45 21.02 31.40
N ALA A 45 -4.02 20.66 32.53
CA ALA A 45 -4.45 21.63 33.54
C ALA A 45 -3.38 21.67 34.62
N THR A 46 -2.73 22.82 34.73
CA THR A 46 -1.84 23.20 35.83
C THR A 46 -2.57 23.17 37.17
N THR A 47 -2.11 22.35 38.11
CA THR A 47 -1.98 22.77 39.52
C THR A 47 -0.99 21.87 40.26
N SER A 48 -0.03 22.54 40.88
CA SER A 48 1.04 22.07 41.74
C SER A 48 0.54 21.46 43.05
N THR A 49 1.08 20.30 43.45
CA THR A 49 1.49 20.03 44.84
C THR A 49 2.47 18.86 44.89
N GLU A 50 3.62 19.10 45.52
CA GLU A 50 4.67 18.13 45.84
C GLU A 50 4.19 17.14 46.90
N ILE A 51 4.53 15.84 46.78
CA ILE A 51 4.95 14.97 47.90
C ILE A 51 5.97 13.93 47.39
N SER A 52 7.08 13.83 48.12
CA SER A 52 8.21 12.91 48.00
C SER A 52 7.95 11.55 48.65
N SER A 53 8.37 10.44 48.01
CA SER A 53 9.03 9.29 48.66
C SER A 53 9.28 8.11 47.70
N SER A 54 10.52 7.62 47.69
CA SER A 54 11.05 6.39 47.05
C SER A 54 10.92 5.15 47.99
N PRO A 55 11.60 3.99 47.75
CA PRO A 55 11.37 2.94 46.75
C PRO A 55 11.27 1.51 47.34
N SER A 56 10.79 0.51 46.58
CA SER A 56 10.98 -0.98 46.69
C SER A 56 9.77 -1.68 46.04
N SER A 57 9.77 -2.88 45.45
CA SER A 57 10.73 -3.99 45.29
C SER A 57 10.18 -4.98 44.25
N SER A 58 11.10 -5.73 43.68
CA SER A 58 11.02 -6.95 42.85
C SER A 58 9.83 -7.92 43.02
N THR A 59 9.37 -8.47 41.90
CA THR A 59 9.01 -9.90 41.77
C THR A 59 9.35 -10.42 40.38
N SER A 60 9.85 -11.65 40.32
CA SER A 60 10.49 -12.30 39.17
C SER A 60 9.72 -13.55 38.70
N ILE A 61 9.86 -13.83 37.40
CA ILE A 61 9.82 -15.14 36.69
C ILE A 61 8.47 -15.86 36.49
N LEU A 62 8.12 -16.12 35.21
CA LEU A 62 8.01 -17.50 34.68
C LEU A 62 7.99 -17.51 33.14
N ALA A 63 9.00 -18.17 32.57
CA ALA A 63 9.14 -18.48 31.16
C ALA A 63 8.31 -19.73 30.82
N TYR A 64 7.64 -19.74 29.66
CA TYR A 64 7.02 -20.93 29.10
C TYR A 64 7.71 -21.34 27.79
N THR A 65 8.24 -22.55 27.83
CA THR A 65 8.84 -23.33 26.75
C THR A 65 7.73 -23.86 25.84
N VAL A 66 7.86 -23.69 24.51
CA VAL A 66 6.98 -24.33 23.53
C VAL A 66 7.76 -25.42 22.80
N TYR A 67 7.22 -26.64 22.85
CA TYR A 67 7.72 -27.85 22.23
C TYR A 67 7.59 -27.78 20.71
N ALA A 68 8.66 -28.16 20.01
CA ALA A 68 8.69 -28.35 18.57
C ALA A 68 8.19 -29.77 18.22
N GLU A 69 7.13 -29.86 17.40
CA GLU A 69 6.73 -31.10 16.75
C GLU A 69 7.46 -31.29 15.41
N LYS A 70 7.82 -32.55 15.17
CA LYS A 70 8.71 -33.05 14.12
C LYS A 70 7.91 -33.31 12.82
N PRO A 71 8.40 -32.98 11.61
CA PRO A 71 7.69 -33.31 10.38
C PRO A 71 7.82 -34.79 10.02
N THR A 72 6.69 -35.43 9.72
CA THR A 72 6.58 -36.75 9.12
C THR A 72 6.92 -36.73 7.63
N SER A 73 7.68 -37.74 7.23
CA SER A 73 8.16 -38.04 5.87
C SER A 73 7.02 -38.54 4.98
N TYR A 74 6.90 -37.96 3.77
CA TYR A 74 6.09 -38.51 2.68
C TYR A 74 6.99 -39.03 1.57
N THR A 75 6.73 -40.27 1.18
CA THR A 75 7.43 -41.09 0.19
C THR A 75 7.13 -40.69 -1.24
N ASN A 76 8.17 -40.78 -2.07
CA ASN A 76 8.15 -40.65 -3.53
C ASN A 76 7.20 -41.67 -4.20
N ILE A 77 6.56 -41.24 -5.28
CA ILE A 77 6.01 -42.12 -6.33
C ILE A 77 6.58 -41.65 -7.67
N ASP A 78 7.08 -42.62 -8.42
CA ASP A 78 7.81 -42.51 -9.68
C ASP A 78 6.91 -42.39 -10.93
N SER A 79 7.46 -41.66 -11.93
CA SER A 79 7.37 -41.89 -13.39
C SER A 79 6.10 -41.53 -14.20
N PRO A 80 6.17 -41.28 -15.54
CA PRO A 80 7.30 -41.41 -16.45
C PRO A 80 7.61 -40.21 -17.38
N THR A 81 8.83 -40.29 -17.92
CA THR A 81 9.49 -39.59 -19.02
C THR A 81 8.62 -39.29 -20.25
N SER A 82 8.66 -38.06 -20.76
CA SER A 82 8.46 -37.78 -22.19
C SER A 82 9.51 -36.78 -22.70
N THR A 83 10.18 -37.19 -23.75
CA THR A 83 11.28 -36.51 -24.43
C THR A 83 10.70 -35.50 -25.42
N ALA A 84 10.97 -34.21 -25.23
CA ALA A 84 10.74 -33.20 -26.26
C ALA A 84 11.91 -32.21 -26.28
N SER A 85 12.78 -32.42 -27.27
CA SER A 85 13.89 -31.54 -27.61
C SER A 85 13.34 -30.20 -28.11
N SER A 86 13.61 -29.12 -27.37
CA SER A 86 13.54 -27.76 -27.94
C SER A 86 14.74 -26.95 -27.43
N SER A 87 15.56 -26.57 -28.39
CA SER A 87 16.73 -25.71 -28.21
C SER A 87 16.24 -24.29 -27.89
N THR A 88 16.32 -23.90 -26.63
CA THR A 88 16.22 -22.50 -26.22
C THR A 88 17.49 -22.17 -25.47
N ALA A 89 18.23 -21.19 -25.98
CA ALA A 89 19.48 -20.73 -25.39
C ALA A 89 19.23 -20.36 -23.92
N SER A 90 19.79 -21.15 -23.02
CA SER A 90 19.76 -20.94 -21.59
C SER A 90 20.65 -19.74 -21.27
N ALA A 91 20.05 -18.57 -21.07
CA ALA A 91 20.75 -17.43 -20.49
C ALA A 91 21.14 -17.83 -19.06
N THR A 92 22.42 -18.11 -18.85
CA THR A 92 22.96 -18.45 -17.54
C THR A 92 22.86 -17.19 -16.66
N PRO A 93 22.29 -17.26 -15.45
CA PRO A 93 22.25 -16.10 -14.57
C PRO A 93 23.69 -15.77 -14.19
N THR A 94 24.16 -14.62 -14.65
CA THR A 94 25.46 -14.09 -14.24
C THR A 94 25.35 -13.80 -12.75
N LYS A 95 25.96 -14.64 -11.92
CA LYS A 95 26.13 -14.32 -10.49
C LYS A 95 26.87 -12.98 -10.45
N SER A 96 26.16 -11.91 -10.10
CA SER A 96 26.78 -10.60 -9.93
C SER A 96 27.92 -10.75 -8.92
N ALA A 97 29.09 -10.21 -9.27
CA ALA A 97 30.30 -10.31 -8.46
C ALA A 97 30.28 -9.34 -7.27
N ILE A 98 29.19 -8.58 -7.09
CA ILE A 98 29.03 -7.59 -6.02
C ILE A 98 28.96 -8.33 -4.67
N PRO A 99 29.90 -8.10 -3.74
CA PRO A 99 29.88 -8.73 -2.44
C PRO A 99 28.77 -8.13 -1.55
N ILE A 100 28.06 -9.00 -0.83
CA ILE A 100 27.05 -8.60 0.16
C ILE A 100 27.71 -8.52 1.54
N ALA A 101 27.78 -7.31 2.10
CA ALA A 101 28.32 -7.09 3.44
C ALA A 101 27.31 -7.45 4.55
N ASN A 102 27.82 -7.66 5.77
CA ASN A 102 26.97 -7.84 6.95
C ASN A 102 26.17 -6.55 7.23
N GLY A 103 24.88 -6.73 7.54
CA GLY A 103 24.01 -5.68 8.05
C GLY A 103 24.14 -5.49 9.55
N SER A 104 23.42 -4.50 10.06
CA SER A 104 23.35 -4.20 11.49
C SER A 104 22.50 -5.20 12.29
N VAL A 105 21.53 -5.84 11.63
CA VAL A 105 20.57 -6.81 12.18
C VAL A 105 20.71 -8.18 11.50
N LEU A 106 20.90 -8.20 10.17
CA LEU A 106 20.99 -9.42 9.37
C LEU A 106 22.44 -9.68 8.92
N SER A 107 22.90 -10.91 9.08
CA SER A 107 24.20 -11.35 8.53
C SER A 107 24.13 -11.49 7.00
N THR A 108 25.30 -11.53 6.36
CA THR A 108 25.43 -11.76 4.91
C THR A 108 24.68 -13.02 4.48
N GLU A 109 24.76 -14.13 5.21
CA GLU A 109 24.06 -15.39 4.87
C GLU A 109 22.54 -15.22 4.87
N ARG A 110 22.00 -14.33 5.72
CA ARG A 110 20.57 -14.06 5.80
C ARG A 110 20.12 -13.01 4.77
N LEU A 111 21.00 -12.09 4.40
CA LEU A 111 20.75 -11.04 3.39
C LEU A 111 20.74 -11.59 1.98
N THR A 112 21.67 -12.49 1.63
CA THR A 112 21.81 -13.03 0.27
C THR A 112 20.49 -13.57 -0.32
N PRO A 113 19.69 -14.39 0.39
CA PRO A 113 18.39 -14.83 -0.10
C PRO A 113 17.38 -13.71 -0.38
N TYR A 114 17.44 -12.59 0.36
CA TYR A 114 16.57 -11.43 0.08
C TYR A 114 17.00 -10.76 -1.23
N ILE A 115 18.29 -10.53 -1.42
CA ILE A 115 18.83 -9.92 -2.65
C ILE A 115 18.53 -10.78 -3.87
N HIS A 116 18.77 -12.10 -3.79
CA HIS A 116 18.42 -13.03 -4.86
C HIS A 116 16.93 -13.02 -5.18
N ALA A 117 16.07 -13.08 -4.16
CA ALA A 117 14.63 -13.04 -4.37
C ALA A 117 14.18 -11.73 -5.03
N ILE A 118 14.75 -10.58 -4.66
CA ILE A 118 14.38 -9.28 -5.24
C ILE A 118 14.85 -9.16 -6.70
N LEU A 119 16.06 -9.61 -7.02
CA LEU A 119 16.65 -9.41 -8.35
C LEU A 119 16.24 -10.46 -9.38
N ASP A 120 15.88 -11.67 -8.91
CA ASP A 120 15.46 -12.80 -9.75
C ASP A 120 13.99 -13.19 -9.47
N PRO A 121 13.06 -12.98 -10.42
CA PRO A 121 11.66 -13.36 -10.27
C PRO A 121 11.46 -14.89 -10.14
N LEU A 122 12.42 -15.70 -10.56
CA LEU A 122 12.36 -17.18 -10.48
C LEU A 122 12.92 -17.74 -9.17
N SER A 123 13.60 -16.91 -8.36
CA SER A 123 14.16 -17.35 -7.09
C SER A 123 13.07 -17.82 -6.12
N LYS A 124 13.34 -18.96 -5.49
CA LYS A 124 12.50 -19.61 -4.47
C LYS A 124 13.13 -19.60 -3.08
N GLU A 125 14.25 -18.90 -2.91
CA GLU A 125 14.98 -18.86 -1.62
C GLU A 125 14.19 -18.17 -0.51
N ARG A 126 13.21 -17.33 -0.88
CA ARG A 126 12.26 -16.70 0.04
C ARG A 126 10.83 -16.86 -0.45
N LEU A 127 9.94 -17.14 0.49
CA LEU A 127 8.50 -17.11 0.24
C LEU A 127 8.07 -15.68 -0.08
N ARG A 128 7.19 -15.56 -1.06
CA ARG A 128 6.56 -14.31 -1.50
C ARG A 128 5.28 -14.61 -2.26
N LEU A 129 4.40 -13.62 -2.42
CA LEU A 129 3.27 -13.72 -3.33
C LEU A 129 3.75 -14.08 -4.74
N GLN A 130 3.24 -15.19 -5.27
CA GLN A 130 3.51 -15.60 -6.65
C GLN A 130 2.61 -14.79 -7.58
N CYS A 131 3.22 -14.13 -8.54
CA CYS A 131 2.52 -13.32 -9.53
C CYS A 131 2.53 -14.03 -10.88
N PRO A 132 1.48 -13.89 -11.70
CA PRO A 132 1.51 -14.30 -13.10
C PRO A 132 2.65 -13.63 -13.87
N PRO A 133 3.07 -14.21 -15.02
CA PRO A 133 4.00 -13.55 -15.92
C PRO A 133 3.44 -12.20 -16.41
N LEU A 134 4.31 -11.20 -16.48
CA LEU A 134 3.95 -9.84 -16.90
C LEU A 134 3.30 -9.82 -18.30
N ASP A 135 2.15 -9.14 -18.43
CA ASP A 135 1.52 -8.92 -19.74
C ASP A 135 2.23 -7.80 -20.52
N THR A 136 3.33 -8.16 -21.17
CA THR A 136 4.15 -7.22 -21.96
C THR A 136 3.40 -6.57 -23.14
N LYS A 137 2.30 -7.16 -23.63
CA LYS A 137 1.54 -6.60 -24.75
C LYS A 137 0.63 -5.47 -24.28
N ARG A 138 -0.04 -5.65 -23.14
CA ARG A 138 -0.94 -4.66 -22.55
C ARG A 138 -0.25 -3.31 -22.32
N TYR A 139 0.95 -3.33 -21.75
CA TYR A 139 1.66 -2.11 -21.35
C TYR A 139 2.63 -1.57 -22.39
N LYS A 140 2.60 -2.09 -23.63
CA LYS A 140 3.56 -1.73 -24.68
C LYS A 140 3.62 -0.23 -24.98
N SER A 141 2.51 0.49 -24.81
CA SER A 141 2.46 1.95 -24.96
C SER A 141 3.40 2.67 -23.99
N LEU A 142 3.64 2.13 -22.79
CA LEU A 142 4.51 2.73 -21.78
C LEU A 142 6.00 2.67 -22.16
N GLN A 143 6.37 1.79 -23.09
CA GLN A 143 7.74 1.71 -23.63
C GLN A 143 8.00 2.69 -24.78
N SER A 144 6.96 3.37 -25.29
CA SER A 144 7.11 4.28 -26.42
C SER A 144 7.82 5.55 -25.97
N ASN A 145 9.01 5.79 -26.53
CA ASN A 145 9.74 7.03 -26.31
C ASN A 145 8.96 8.18 -26.93
N LYS A 146 8.66 9.21 -26.15
CA LYS A 146 8.26 10.50 -26.73
C LYS A 146 9.41 10.95 -27.62
N ASN A 147 9.14 11.17 -28.91
CA ASN A 147 10.12 11.53 -29.95
C ASN A 147 10.77 12.92 -29.76
N THR A 148 10.79 13.46 -28.54
CA THR A 148 11.46 14.71 -28.18
C THR A 148 12.94 14.52 -27.84
N ARG A 149 13.54 13.38 -28.24
CA ARG A 149 14.97 13.07 -28.09
C ARG A 149 15.79 13.92 -29.08
N ASN A 150 15.89 15.22 -28.81
CA ASN A 150 16.90 16.06 -29.44
C ASN A 150 18.27 15.58 -28.98
N LYS A 151 19.20 15.45 -29.93
CA LYS A 151 20.55 14.89 -29.78
C LYS A 151 21.53 15.81 -29.03
N ASP A 152 21.04 16.71 -28.20
CA ASP A 152 21.90 17.65 -27.46
C ASP A 152 22.15 17.10 -26.05
N ASP A 153 23.38 17.27 -25.56
CA ASP A 153 24.05 16.66 -24.40
C ASP A 153 23.37 16.82 -23.00
N ASP A 154 22.09 17.18 -22.92
CA ASP A 154 21.36 17.30 -21.66
C ASP A 154 20.79 15.96 -21.19
N GLU A 155 20.96 15.67 -19.89
CA GLU A 155 20.39 14.49 -19.24
C GLU A 155 18.86 14.50 -19.38
N GLN A 156 18.33 13.50 -20.08
CA GLN A 156 16.92 13.44 -20.42
C GLN A 156 16.03 13.25 -19.19
N PRO A 157 14.86 13.89 -19.11
CA PRO A 157 13.92 13.69 -18.02
C PRO A 157 13.49 12.23 -17.87
N ILE A 158 13.32 11.78 -16.62
CA ILE A 158 12.67 10.50 -16.34
C ILE A 158 11.19 10.55 -16.70
N ASP A 159 10.67 9.41 -17.14
CA ASP A 159 9.24 9.23 -17.35
C ASP A 159 8.53 8.73 -16.09
N PHE A 160 9.24 7.97 -15.23
CA PHE A 160 8.66 7.31 -14.06
C PHE A 160 9.48 7.53 -12.79
N TYR A 161 8.81 7.93 -11.71
CA TYR A 161 9.42 8.12 -10.40
C TYR A 161 8.72 7.25 -9.36
N PHE A 162 9.38 6.23 -8.84
CA PHE A 162 8.86 5.34 -7.81
C PHE A 162 9.20 5.90 -6.43
N ALA A 163 8.23 5.97 -5.53
CA ALA A 163 8.38 6.54 -4.19
C ALA A 163 7.76 5.63 -3.13
N LEU A 164 8.49 5.37 -2.05
CA LEU A 164 8.00 4.55 -0.94
C LEU A 164 8.37 5.15 0.43
N ASN A 165 7.48 4.94 1.40
CA ASN A 165 7.79 5.04 2.82
C ASN A 165 7.64 3.67 3.45
N LEU A 166 8.72 3.13 4.04
CA LEU A 166 8.75 1.76 4.54
C LEU A 166 9.09 1.71 6.04
N ARG A 167 8.50 0.73 6.74
CA ARG A 167 8.83 0.40 8.12
C ARG A 167 8.41 -1.03 8.46
N ASN A 168 9.31 -1.84 9.00
CA ASN A 168 9.04 -3.21 9.48
C ASN A 168 8.49 -4.17 8.41
N VAL A 169 9.08 -4.18 7.22
CA VAL A 169 8.53 -4.89 6.05
C VAL A 169 9.51 -5.89 5.45
N VAL A 170 10.51 -6.33 6.21
CA VAL A 170 11.59 -7.18 5.69
C VAL A 170 11.07 -8.41 4.94
N ASN A 171 9.99 -9.02 5.43
CA ASN A 171 9.39 -10.21 4.82
C ASN A 171 8.62 -9.91 3.52
N LEU A 172 8.17 -8.68 3.33
CA LEU A 172 7.43 -8.25 2.15
C LEU A 172 8.36 -7.78 1.02
N LEU A 173 9.59 -7.36 1.35
CA LEU A 173 10.57 -6.84 0.38
C LEU A 173 10.78 -7.78 -0.84
N PRO A 174 10.89 -9.12 -0.71
CA PRO A 174 10.99 -10.02 -1.87
C PRO A 174 9.88 -9.85 -2.91
N ARG A 175 8.64 -9.57 -2.49
CA ARG A 175 7.54 -9.30 -3.40
C ARG A 175 7.55 -7.85 -3.87
N LEU A 176 7.53 -6.91 -2.93
CA LEU A 176 7.37 -5.49 -3.20
C LEU A 176 8.52 -4.95 -4.06
N MET A 177 9.76 -5.13 -3.61
CA MET A 177 10.92 -4.66 -4.36
C MET A 177 11.15 -5.49 -5.63
N GLY A 178 10.85 -6.79 -5.60
CA GLY A 178 10.92 -7.63 -6.79
C GLY A 178 9.99 -7.12 -7.91
N SER A 179 8.75 -6.76 -7.57
CA SER A 179 7.80 -6.17 -8.53
C SER A 179 8.24 -4.81 -9.05
N ILE A 180 8.80 -3.96 -8.20
CA ILE A 180 9.32 -2.65 -8.61
C ILE A 180 10.49 -2.81 -9.57
N VAL A 181 11.45 -3.69 -9.26
CA VAL A 181 12.59 -3.97 -10.14
C VAL A 181 12.13 -4.55 -11.48
N GLU A 182 11.17 -5.48 -11.48
CA GLU A 182 10.60 -6.05 -12.71
C GLU A 182 9.87 -5.00 -13.56
N ALA A 183 9.05 -4.15 -12.94
CA ALA A 183 8.39 -3.04 -13.62
C ALA A 183 9.39 -2.03 -14.19
N ILE A 184 10.42 -1.64 -13.43
CA ILE A 184 11.48 -0.72 -13.90
C ILE A 184 12.26 -1.33 -15.07
N LYS A 185 12.63 -2.62 -14.99
CA LYS A 185 13.27 -3.33 -16.11
C LYS A 185 12.41 -3.32 -17.37
N TYR A 186 11.09 -3.49 -17.23
CA TYR A 186 10.16 -3.42 -18.35
C TYR A 186 10.04 -2.01 -18.94
N LEU A 187 9.98 -0.98 -18.10
CA LEU A 187 9.83 0.43 -18.53
C LEU A 187 11.10 1.02 -19.14
N GLY A 188 12.26 0.48 -18.77
CA GLY A 188 13.59 1.04 -19.07
C GLY A 188 14.18 1.70 -17.82
N PRO A 189 15.23 1.12 -17.20
CA PRO A 189 15.86 1.67 -16.00
C PRO A 189 16.31 3.13 -16.14
N GLU A 190 16.80 3.51 -17.31
CA GLU A 190 17.25 4.86 -17.66
C GLU A 190 16.13 5.90 -17.72
N ARG A 191 14.87 5.46 -17.76
CA ARG A 191 13.66 6.29 -17.73
C ARG A 191 13.03 6.37 -16.34
N CYS A 192 13.63 5.66 -15.38
CA CYS A 192 13.11 5.53 -14.03
C CYS A 192 14.01 6.22 -12.99
N ALA A 193 13.42 6.55 -11.86
CA ALA A 193 14.11 6.75 -10.59
C ALA A 193 13.31 6.08 -9.47
N LEU A 194 14.00 5.64 -8.42
CA LEU A 194 13.41 5.01 -7.25
C LEU A 194 13.87 5.76 -6.00
N SER A 195 12.93 6.16 -5.15
CA SER A 195 13.21 6.86 -3.89
C SER A 195 12.51 6.17 -2.74
N ILE A 196 13.28 5.76 -1.74
CA ILE A 196 12.78 5.05 -0.56
C ILE A 196 13.21 5.82 0.68
N VAL A 197 12.23 6.18 1.50
CA VAL A 197 12.46 6.59 2.88
C VAL A 197 12.05 5.43 3.77
N GLU A 198 12.99 4.92 4.54
CA GLU A 198 12.76 3.87 5.52
C GLU A 198 13.12 4.39 6.91
N GLY A 199 12.51 3.87 7.96
CA GLY A 199 13.02 4.14 9.30
C GLY A 199 12.25 3.48 10.43
N ASN A 200 12.91 3.41 11.59
CA ASN A 200 12.38 2.78 12.79
C ASN A 200 12.06 1.28 12.61
N SER A 201 12.90 0.55 11.85
CA SER A 201 12.74 -0.89 11.63
C SER A 201 13.84 -1.73 12.31
N PRO A 202 13.51 -2.52 13.34
CA PRO A 202 14.46 -3.43 13.99
C PRO A 202 14.52 -4.81 13.31
N ASP A 203 13.79 -5.02 12.22
CA ASP A 203 13.60 -6.33 11.58
C ASP A 203 14.64 -6.64 10.48
N GLY A 204 15.51 -5.68 10.16
CA GLY A 204 16.48 -5.80 9.07
C GLY A 204 16.01 -5.25 7.73
N THR A 205 14.87 -4.55 7.67
CA THR A 205 14.41 -3.85 6.45
C THR A 205 15.53 -2.95 5.89
N ALA A 206 16.14 -2.12 6.75
CA ALA A 206 17.23 -1.22 6.37
C ALA A 206 18.43 -1.96 5.78
N ASP A 207 18.83 -3.09 6.38
CA ASP A 207 19.99 -3.86 5.92
C ASP A 207 19.78 -4.41 4.51
N VAL A 208 18.56 -4.90 4.20
CA VAL A 208 18.22 -5.39 2.85
C VAL A 208 18.28 -4.25 1.83
N LEU A 209 17.72 -3.08 2.16
CA LEU A 209 17.71 -1.93 1.24
C LEU A 209 19.11 -1.37 0.98
N VAL A 210 19.98 -1.35 2.00
CA VAL A 210 21.39 -0.96 1.86
C VAL A 210 22.15 -1.98 1.02
N ALA A 211 21.97 -3.28 1.28
CA ALA A 211 22.63 -4.34 0.51
C ALA A 211 22.16 -4.40 -0.96
N LEU A 212 20.92 -3.97 -1.24
CA LEU A 212 20.36 -3.94 -2.59
C LEU A 212 20.90 -2.79 -3.44
N HIS A 213 21.32 -1.69 -2.82
CA HIS A 213 21.77 -0.45 -3.50
C HIS A 213 22.72 -0.68 -4.69
N PRO A 214 23.88 -1.33 -4.53
CA PRO A 214 24.84 -1.48 -5.64
C PRO A 214 24.28 -2.29 -6.81
N PHE A 215 23.35 -3.20 -6.57
CA PHE A 215 22.70 -3.98 -7.64
C PHE A 215 21.69 -3.14 -8.42
N LEU A 216 20.99 -2.20 -7.76
CA LEU A 216 20.10 -1.27 -8.45
C LEU A 216 20.90 -0.31 -9.34
N GLU A 217 22.06 0.15 -8.87
CA GLU A 217 22.97 0.96 -9.68
C GLU A 217 23.55 0.18 -10.87
N GLU A 218 23.93 -1.10 -10.69
CA GLU A 218 24.37 -1.97 -11.78
C GLU A 218 23.27 -2.17 -12.85
N LEU A 219 22.00 -2.18 -12.43
CA LEU A 219 20.85 -2.21 -13.33
C LEU A 219 20.56 -0.86 -14.03
N GLY A 220 21.31 0.20 -13.73
CA GLY A 220 21.10 1.55 -14.27
C GLY A 220 19.96 2.31 -13.62
N ILE A 221 19.48 1.88 -12.45
CA ILE A 221 18.38 2.52 -11.72
C ILE A 221 18.96 3.65 -10.86
N ARG A 222 18.51 4.89 -11.09
CA ARG A 222 18.78 6.01 -10.18
C ARG A 222 18.04 5.79 -8.86
N TYR A 223 18.79 5.42 -7.82
CA TYR A 223 18.24 5.04 -6.52
C TYR A 223 18.60 6.06 -5.42
N PHE A 224 17.57 6.55 -4.73
CA PHE A 224 17.69 7.45 -3.60
C PHE A 224 17.18 6.75 -2.34
N TYR A 225 18.09 6.47 -1.40
CA TYR A 225 17.75 5.88 -0.11
C TYR A 225 17.95 6.87 1.03
N ASN A 226 16.98 6.94 1.94
CA ASN A 226 17.07 7.76 3.15
C ASN A 226 16.55 6.98 4.36
N ASN A 227 17.40 6.80 5.38
CA ASN A 227 17.00 6.27 6.67
C ASN A 227 16.60 7.42 7.61
N SER A 228 15.31 7.52 7.94
CA SER A 228 14.73 8.64 8.68
C SER A 228 14.43 8.30 10.14
N ALA A 229 14.81 9.20 11.04
CA ALA A 229 14.46 9.13 12.46
C ALA A 229 13.02 9.60 12.76
N ILE A 230 12.27 10.09 11.78
CA ILE A 230 10.90 10.58 11.99
C ILE A 230 10.02 9.38 12.35
N ASN A 231 9.43 9.44 13.56
CA ASN A 231 8.53 8.41 14.06
C ASN A 231 7.09 8.94 14.17
N PRO A 232 6.16 8.56 13.27
CA PRO A 232 4.77 9.01 13.27
C PRO A 232 3.95 8.59 14.50
N SER A 233 4.37 7.56 15.22
CA SER A 233 3.72 7.12 16.47
C SER A 233 4.02 8.03 17.66
N LYS A 234 4.90 9.03 17.50
CA LYS A 234 5.23 10.01 18.54
C LYS A 234 4.82 11.42 18.09
N GLY A 235 4.00 12.15 18.84
CA GLY A 235 3.62 13.53 18.51
C GLY A 235 2.60 13.65 17.36
N PRO A 236 2.61 14.75 16.57
CA PRO A 236 1.58 14.99 15.56
C PRO A 236 1.72 14.05 14.35
N ARG A 237 1.03 12.89 14.42
CA ARG A 237 1.11 11.78 13.46
C ARG A 237 1.00 12.23 12.00
N ILE A 238 -0.05 12.97 11.64
CA ILE A 238 -0.31 13.38 10.25
C ILE A 238 0.81 14.29 9.71
N ARG A 239 1.30 15.23 10.52
CA ARG A 239 2.43 16.08 10.14
C ARG A 239 3.69 15.25 9.85
N LYS A 240 3.95 14.22 10.65
CA LYS A 240 5.10 13.33 10.46
C LYS A 240 4.96 12.43 9.24
N LEU A 241 3.77 11.91 8.97
CA LEU A 241 3.50 11.16 7.74
C LEU A 241 3.69 12.06 6.50
N ALA A 242 3.16 13.28 6.53
CA ALA A 242 3.40 14.27 5.49
C ALA A 242 4.89 14.57 5.28
N GLN A 243 5.67 14.71 6.36
CA GLN A 243 7.13 14.88 6.28
C GLN A 243 7.81 13.68 5.60
N LEU A 244 7.44 12.44 5.95
CA LEU A 244 8.01 11.24 5.35
C LEU A 244 7.69 11.13 3.85
N ARG A 245 6.46 11.43 3.44
CA ARG A 245 6.08 11.43 2.01
C ARG A 245 6.84 12.50 1.23
N ASN A 246 6.98 13.69 1.82
CA ASN A 246 7.78 14.76 1.23
C ASN A 246 9.27 14.40 1.13
N LEU A 247 9.83 13.64 2.08
CA LEU A 247 11.20 13.14 1.99
C LEU A 247 11.37 12.17 0.81
N ALA A 248 10.39 11.28 0.58
CA ALA A 248 10.43 10.35 -0.55
C ALA A 248 10.34 11.07 -1.91
N LEU A 249 9.63 12.19 -1.97
CA LEU A 249 9.55 13.05 -3.16
C LEU A 249 10.64 14.11 -3.24
N GLU A 250 11.51 14.22 -2.23
CA GLU A 250 12.54 15.26 -2.17
C GLU A 250 13.48 15.25 -3.38
N PRO A 251 14.00 14.11 -3.85
CA PRO A 251 14.82 14.08 -5.05
C PRO A 251 14.15 14.70 -6.28
N LEU A 252 12.84 14.52 -6.43
CA LEU A 252 12.07 15.09 -7.53
C LEU A 252 12.03 16.62 -7.46
N PHE A 253 11.56 17.20 -6.36
CA PHE A 253 11.39 18.65 -6.27
C PHE A 253 12.67 19.44 -5.95
N LYS A 254 13.72 18.77 -5.44
CA LYS A 254 15.07 19.36 -5.37
C LYS A 254 15.88 19.17 -6.64
N LYS A 255 15.26 18.64 -7.71
CA LYS A 255 15.88 18.43 -9.03
C LYS A 255 17.17 17.59 -8.96
N LYS A 256 17.20 16.57 -8.09
CA LYS A 256 18.30 15.58 -8.02
C LYS A 256 18.23 14.57 -9.18
N VAL A 257 17.13 14.57 -9.92
CA VAL A 257 16.92 13.82 -11.16
C VAL A 257 16.17 14.74 -12.14
N PRO A 258 16.52 14.75 -13.44
CA PRO A 258 15.76 15.53 -14.42
C PRO A 258 14.35 14.93 -14.54
N ALA A 259 13.32 15.76 -14.37
CA ALA A 259 11.93 15.36 -14.47
C ALA A 259 11.12 16.46 -15.16
N SER A 260 9.98 16.07 -15.73
CA SER A 260 9.03 16.95 -16.42
C SER A 260 7.68 16.93 -15.73
N ASP A 261 6.78 17.83 -16.12
CA ASP A 261 5.40 17.84 -15.64
C ASP A 261 4.67 16.53 -16.01
N GLU A 262 5.06 15.90 -17.12
CA GLU A 262 4.52 14.63 -17.60
C GLU A 262 5.09 13.40 -16.89
N THR A 263 6.16 13.54 -16.11
CA THR A 263 6.71 12.43 -15.31
C THR A 263 5.61 11.86 -14.43
N THR A 264 5.46 10.54 -14.44
CA THR A 264 4.47 9.83 -13.61
C THR A 264 5.13 9.37 -12.31
N VAL A 265 4.65 9.88 -11.19
CA VAL A 265 5.05 9.44 -9.85
C VAL A 265 4.19 8.25 -9.44
N LEU A 266 4.81 7.10 -9.15
CA LEU A 266 4.15 5.97 -8.52
C LEU A 266 4.52 5.96 -7.04
N PHE A 267 3.57 6.30 -6.17
CA PHE A 267 3.77 6.20 -4.73
C PHE A 267 3.11 4.91 -4.22
N ILE A 268 3.93 4.03 -3.67
CA ILE A 268 3.54 2.66 -3.31
C ILE A 268 3.72 2.48 -1.80
N ASN A 269 2.69 2.01 -1.11
CA ASN A 269 2.79 1.63 0.31
C ASN A 269 3.51 0.26 0.43
N ASP A 270 3.58 -0.26 1.65
CA ASP A 270 4.09 -1.59 1.97
C ASP A 270 3.08 -2.71 1.65
N VAL A 271 2.81 -2.89 0.35
CA VAL A 271 1.82 -3.86 -0.16
C VAL A 271 2.44 -5.00 -0.96
N ALA A 272 1.79 -6.16 -0.94
CA ALA A 272 2.08 -7.33 -1.76
C ALA A 272 1.57 -7.10 -3.21
N ALA A 273 2.27 -6.23 -3.94
CA ALA A 273 1.94 -5.89 -5.33
C ALA A 273 2.65 -6.83 -6.31
N CYS A 274 1.99 -7.15 -7.42
CA CYS A 274 2.57 -7.74 -8.62
C CYS A 274 3.04 -6.64 -9.60
N PRO A 275 3.94 -6.95 -10.56
CA PRO A 275 4.39 -5.97 -11.56
C PRO A 275 3.21 -5.38 -12.37
N ASP A 276 2.25 -6.22 -12.77
CA ASP A 276 1.02 -5.78 -13.44
C ASP A 276 0.20 -4.76 -12.63
N ASP A 277 0.17 -4.89 -11.29
CA ASP A 277 -0.54 -3.93 -10.44
C ASP A 277 0.03 -2.52 -10.59
N LEU A 278 1.37 -2.41 -10.67
CA LEU A 278 2.06 -1.14 -10.79
C LEU A 278 1.93 -0.55 -12.20
N LEU A 279 2.11 -1.39 -13.22
CA LEU A 279 2.01 -0.97 -14.62
C LEU A 279 0.58 -0.61 -15.02
N GLU A 280 -0.43 -1.30 -14.49
CA GLU A 280 -1.83 -0.99 -14.77
C GLU A 280 -2.23 0.39 -14.24
N LEU A 281 -1.77 0.79 -13.06
CA LEU A 281 -2.03 2.14 -12.54
C LEU A 281 -1.48 3.22 -13.48
N VAL A 282 -0.26 3.03 -13.98
CA VAL A 282 0.39 3.95 -14.93
C VAL A 282 -0.33 3.92 -16.28
N HIS A 283 -0.65 2.74 -16.78
CA HIS A 283 -1.35 2.54 -18.04
C HIS A 283 -2.71 3.24 -18.05
N GLN A 284 -3.53 3.03 -17.02
CA GLN A 284 -4.82 3.71 -16.88
C GLN A 284 -4.65 5.21 -16.73
N LYS A 285 -3.64 5.67 -15.97
CA LYS A 285 -3.36 7.11 -15.86
C LYS A 285 -3.10 7.74 -17.23
N HIS A 286 -2.28 7.09 -18.07
CA HIS A 286 -1.93 7.57 -19.41
C HIS A 286 -3.13 7.50 -20.35
N ASN A 287 -3.82 6.35 -20.42
CA ASN A 287 -4.95 6.14 -21.32
C ASN A 287 -6.14 7.06 -21.03
N LEU A 288 -6.43 7.29 -19.75
CA LEU A 288 -7.54 8.15 -19.32
C LEU A 288 -7.17 9.64 -19.36
N ASN A 289 -5.90 9.96 -19.60
CA ASN A 289 -5.34 11.30 -19.36
C ASN A 289 -5.71 11.82 -17.96
N ALA A 290 -5.51 10.96 -16.96
CA ALA A 290 -5.81 11.25 -15.56
C ALA A 290 -4.65 11.98 -14.88
N ASP A 291 -5.00 12.82 -13.91
CA ASP A 291 -4.02 13.48 -13.04
C ASP A 291 -3.47 12.48 -12.01
N MET A 292 -4.34 11.60 -11.52
CA MET A 292 -4.04 10.61 -10.50
C MET A 292 -4.91 9.36 -10.67
N THR A 293 -4.32 8.18 -10.54
CA THR A 293 -5.02 6.88 -10.44
C THR A 293 -4.65 6.18 -9.14
N CYS A 294 -5.59 5.47 -8.52
CA CYS A 294 -5.35 4.73 -7.28
C CYS A 294 -5.77 3.27 -7.41
N ALA A 295 -5.01 2.39 -6.77
CA ALA A 295 -5.43 1.03 -6.52
C ALA A 295 -6.55 0.99 -5.46
N MET A 296 -7.10 -0.20 -5.22
CA MET A 296 -7.91 -0.49 -4.05
C MET A 296 -7.13 -1.42 -3.12
N ASP A 297 -7.12 -1.13 -1.83
CA ASP A 297 -6.51 -2.00 -0.82
C ASP A 297 -7.56 -2.61 0.09
N PHE A 298 -7.26 -3.85 0.48
CA PHE A 298 -8.14 -4.65 1.31
C PHE A 298 -7.35 -5.18 2.51
N THR A 299 -8.09 -5.57 3.53
CA THR A 299 -7.58 -6.29 4.69
C THR A 299 -8.64 -7.31 5.14
N TYR A 300 -8.33 -8.10 6.17
CA TYR A 300 -9.30 -9.00 6.81
C TYR A 300 -9.56 -8.53 8.24
N ALA A 301 -10.39 -7.51 8.38
CA ALA A 301 -10.89 -7.04 9.69
C ALA A 301 -11.96 -7.98 10.28
N GLY A 302 -12.50 -8.87 9.44
CA GLY A 302 -13.42 -9.95 9.79
C GLY A 302 -13.20 -11.17 8.88
N PRO A 303 -14.19 -12.06 8.73
CA PRO A 303 -14.08 -13.23 7.85
C PRO A 303 -14.00 -12.87 6.36
N ASP A 304 -14.62 -11.75 5.98
CA ASP A 304 -14.66 -11.25 4.61
C ASP A 304 -13.62 -10.14 4.37
N PRO A 305 -13.17 -9.94 3.12
CA PRO A 305 -12.27 -8.85 2.79
C PRO A 305 -12.95 -7.49 3.00
N THR A 306 -12.26 -6.60 3.70
CA THR A 306 -12.71 -5.25 4.00
C THR A 306 -11.86 -4.24 3.25
N PHE A 307 -12.47 -3.29 2.54
CA PHE A 307 -11.76 -2.14 2.01
C PHE A 307 -11.11 -1.34 3.15
N TYR A 308 -9.78 -1.14 3.10
CA TYR A 308 -9.01 -0.70 4.26
C TYR A 308 -8.98 0.83 4.41
N ASP A 309 -8.50 1.56 3.41
CA ASP A 309 -8.26 3.01 3.47
C ASP A 309 -9.52 3.89 3.32
N VAL A 310 -10.64 3.45 3.91
CA VAL A 310 -11.92 4.19 3.90
C VAL A 310 -11.82 5.58 4.53
N TRP A 311 -10.87 5.78 5.45
CA TRP A 311 -10.66 7.08 6.09
C TRP A 311 -10.22 8.15 5.08
N VAL A 312 -9.46 7.77 4.05
CA VAL A 312 -8.97 8.65 2.98
C VAL A 312 -9.96 8.75 1.82
N ALA A 313 -10.56 7.62 1.43
CA ALA A 313 -11.31 7.50 0.20
C ALA A 313 -12.60 8.33 0.22
N ARG A 314 -12.83 9.13 -0.82
CA ARG A 314 -14.04 9.94 -0.99
C ARG A 314 -14.56 9.83 -2.41
N THR A 315 -15.81 9.39 -2.54
CA THR A 315 -16.54 9.41 -3.81
C THR A 315 -16.67 10.84 -4.34
N LEU A 316 -17.07 10.99 -5.59
CA LEU A 316 -17.32 12.32 -6.17
C LEU A 316 -18.49 13.07 -5.52
N ALA A 317 -19.37 12.37 -4.79
CA ALA A 317 -20.39 12.97 -3.93
C ALA A 317 -19.84 13.44 -2.57
N GLY A 318 -18.55 13.27 -2.32
CA GLY A 318 -17.89 13.64 -1.08
C GLY A 318 -18.08 12.65 0.08
N ASP A 319 -18.77 11.51 -0.10
CA ASP A 319 -18.93 10.49 0.95
C ASP A 319 -17.80 9.46 0.93
N THR A 320 -17.62 8.72 2.03
CA THR A 320 -16.73 7.55 2.11
C THR A 320 -17.16 6.45 1.13
N PHE A 321 -16.25 5.54 0.78
CA PHE A 321 -16.57 4.45 -0.15
C PHE A 321 -17.60 3.46 0.40
N PHE A 322 -17.74 3.34 1.71
CA PHE A 322 -18.86 2.63 2.33
C PHE A 322 -19.34 3.41 3.56
N PRO A 323 -20.61 3.22 3.99
CA PRO A 323 -21.17 3.99 5.09
C PRO A 323 -20.66 3.52 6.45
N ILE A 324 -19.95 4.38 7.17
CA ILE A 324 -19.55 4.13 8.56
C ILE A 324 -20.74 4.40 9.49
N PRO A 325 -21.22 3.42 10.28
CA PRO A 325 -22.30 3.62 11.25
C PRO A 325 -21.91 4.62 12.35
N LYS A 326 -22.91 5.06 13.14
CA LYS A 326 -22.73 6.09 14.17
C LYS A 326 -21.80 5.67 15.32
N ASP A 327 -21.68 4.38 15.57
CA ASP A 327 -20.75 3.82 16.56
C ASP A 327 -19.31 3.70 16.04
N GLY A 328 -19.07 4.07 14.77
CA GLY A 328 -17.76 4.00 14.14
C GLY A 328 -17.32 2.61 13.70
N SER A 329 -18.20 1.60 13.76
CA SER A 329 -17.88 0.24 13.32
C SER A 329 -17.68 0.14 11.81
N TRP A 330 -17.18 -1.01 11.35
CA TRP A 330 -17.00 -1.30 9.93
C TRP A 330 -18.05 -2.30 9.41
N ASP A 331 -19.22 -2.40 10.07
CA ASP A 331 -20.24 -3.43 9.80
C ASP A 331 -20.85 -3.34 8.39
N ASN A 332 -20.73 -2.18 7.72
CA ASN A 332 -21.18 -1.98 6.34
C ASN A 332 -20.01 -1.97 5.33
N ALA A 333 -18.82 -2.46 5.68
CA ALA A 333 -17.66 -2.45 4.80
C ALA A 333 -17.87 -3.16 3.46
N TRP A 334 -18.81 -4.10 3.40
CA TRP A 334 -19.21 -4.81 2.19
C TRP A 334 -20.05 -3.97 1.23
N ASP A 335 -20.69 -2.90 1.71
CA ASP A 335 -21.60 -2.07 0.90
C ASP A 335 -20.88 -0.88 0.26
N LEU A 336 -19.93 -1.24 -0.61
CA LEU A 336 -19.15 -0.27 -1.37
C LEU A 336 -20.04 0.51 -2.34
N PHE A 337 -19.80 1.82 -2.35
CA PHE A 337 -20.43 2.85 -3.17
C PHE A 337 -21.95 2.96 -2.97
N ARG A 338 -22.44 2.69 -1.76
CA ARG A 338 -23.86 2.91 -1.41
C ARG A 338 -24.30 4.33 -1.79
N GLY A 339 -25.38 4.43 -2.56
CA GLY A 339 -25.92 5.71 -3.01
C GLY A 339 -25.19 6.32 -4.22
N ASN A 340 -24.12 5.70 -4.72
CA ASN A 340 -23.43 6.09 -5.94
C ASN A 340 -23.49 4.94 -6.97
N ARG A 341 -24.60 4.90 -7.72
CA ARG A 341 -24.89 3.83 -8.69
C ARG A 341 -23.83 3.75 -9.79
N GLU A 342 -23.30 4.87 -10.25
CA GLU A 342 -22.31 4.92 -11.32
C GLU A 342 -20.97 4.32 -10.88
N ALA A 343 -20.45 4.75 -9.74
CA ALA A 343 -19.23 4.17 -9.16
C ALA A 343 -19.42 2.68 -8.84
N ARG A 344 -20.59 2.28 -8.33
CA ARG A 344 -20.90 0.87 -8.08
C ARG A 344 -20.87 0.03 -9.36
N MET A 345 -21.53 0.50 -10.42
CA MET A 345 -21.55 -0.21 -11.72
C MET A 345 -20.15 -0.30 -12.32
N ALA A 346 -19.36 0.77 -12.25
CA ALA A 346 -17.98 0.77 -12.73
C ALA A 346 -17.11 -0.20 -11.92
N TYR A 347 -17.20 -0.17 -10.58
CA TYR A 347 -16.51 -1.09 -9.68
C TYR A 347 -16.85 -2.56 -9.99
N ASP A 348 -18.13 -2.91 -10.11
CA ASP A 348 -18.57 -4.28 -10.40
C ASP A 348 -18.10 -4.75 -11.80
N ALA A 349 -17.92 -3.82 -12.74
CA ALA A 349 -17.41 -4.08 -14.08
C ALA A 349 -15.88 -3.97 -14.21
N HIS A 350 -15.17 -3.71 -13.10
CA HIS A 350 -13.73 -3.41 -13.05
C HIS A 350 -13.28 -2.22 -13.91
N LEU A 351 -14.19 -1.31 -14.23
CA LEU A 351 -13.92 -0.10 -14.99
C LEU A 351 -13.42 1.03 -14.07
N PRO A 352 -12.48 1.86 -14.52
CA PRO A 352 -12.03 3.00 -13.74
C PRO A 352 -13.15 4.04 -13.59
N PHE A 353 -13.18 4.75 -12.47
CA PHE A 353 -14.18 5.80 -12.21
C PHE A 353 -13.61 6.96 -11.40
N GLN A 354 -14.15 8.17 -11.62
CA GLN A 354 -13.69 9.38 -10.95
C GLN A 354 -14.12 9.45 -9.49
N VAL A 355 -13.24 9.99 -8.65
CA VAL A 355 -13.45 10.19 -7.21
C VAL A 355 -12.92 11.55 -6.76
N PHE A 356 -13.35 12.00 -5.58
CA PHE A 356 -12.77 13.20 -4.98
C PHE A 356 -11.39 12.91 -4.39
N ALA A 357 -11.24 11.78 -3.69
CA ALA A 357 -9.96 11.39 -3.10
C ALA A 357 -9.80 9.87 -3.06
N CYS A 358 -8.59 9.40 -3.31
CA CYS A 358 -8.14 8.04 -3.08
C CYS A 358 -6.62 8.05 -2.84
N TRP A 359 -6.09 6.99 -2.26
CA TRP A 359 -4.64 6.79 -2.14
C TRP A 359 -4.35 5.30 -2.06
N ASN A 360 -4.95 4.67 -1.03
CA ASN A 360 -4.97 3.23 -0.83
C ASN A 360 -3.56 2.65 -0.86
N GLY A 361 -3.42 1.38 -1.27
CA GLY A 361 -2.12 0.70 -1.28
C GLY A 361 -1.10 1.27 -2.27
N ALA A 362 -1.54 1.91 -3.36
CA ALA A 362 -0.65 2.51 -4.35
C ALA A 362 -1.39 3.51 -5.24
N THR A 363 -0.68 4.53 -5.71
CA THR A 363 -1.21 5.54 -6.64
C THR A 363 -0.18 5.95 -7.68
N ALA A 364 -0.64 6.31 -8.89
CA ALA A 364 0.17 6.95 -9.92
C ALA A 364 -0.37 8.36 -10.22
N PHE A 365 0.45 9.41 -10.13
CA PHE A 365 0.02 10.79 -10.39
C PHE A 365 1.05 11.61 -11.18
N THR A 366 0.64 12.72 -11.79
CA THR A 366 1.55 13.63 -12.52
C THR A 366 2.52 14.31 -11.56
N ALA A 367 3.78 14.48 -11.95
CA ALA A 367 4.79 15.16 -11.16
C ALA A 367 4.57 16.68 -11.07
N ALA A 368 3.82 17.28 -12.01
CA ALA A 368 3.65 18.73 -12.12
C ALA A 368 3.27 19.43 -10.80
N PRO A 369 2.27 18.98 -10.02
CA PRO A 369 1.94 19.63 -8.75
C PRO A 369 3.13 19.68 -7.78
N ILE A 370 3.93 18.61 -7.72
CA ILE A 370 5.10 18.52 -6.84
C ILE A 370 6.22 19.43 -7.34
N LEU A 371 6.49 19.44 -8.65
CA LEU A 371 7.49 20.33 -9.25
C LEU A 371 7.15 21.81 -9.03
N HIS A 372 5.86 22.14 -9.03
CA HIS A 372 5.33 23.50 -8.83
C HIS A 372 4.95 23.81 -7.37
N GLY A 373 5.54 23.09 -6.41
CA GLY A 373 5.56 23.48 -4.99
C GLY A 373 4.48 22.86 -4.09
N LEU A 374 3.57 22.04 -4.62
CA LEU A 374 2.61 21.29 -3.79
C LEU A 374 3.35 20.24 -2.95
N ARG A 375 3.00 20.13 -1.66
CA ARG A 375 3.60 19.20 -0.71
C ARG A 375 2.53 18.55 0.14
N PHE A 376 2.80 17.35 0.64
CA PHE A 376 1.98 16.78 1.71
C PHE A 376 2.04 17.68 2.94
N ARG A 377 0.93 17.79 3.66
CA ARG A 377 0.79 18.66 4.82
C ARG A 377 -0.14 18.06 5.87
N ASP A 378 -0.10 18.61 7.06
CA ASP A 378 -1.14 18.41 8.07
C ASP A 378 -2.36 19.32 7.83
N PRO A 379 -3.51 19.01 8.47
CA PRO A 379 -4.67 19.88 8.44
C PRO A 379 -4.35 21.28 8.97
N MET A 380 -4.90 22.31 8.33
CA MET A 380 -4.82 23.67 8.85
C MET A 380 -5.80 23.88 10.02
N LYS A 381 -5.65 24.99 10.77
CA LYS A 381 -6.43 25.28 11.99
C LYS A 381 -7.95 25.18 11.79
N ASP A 382 -8.46 25.67 10.66
CA ASP A 382 -9.89 25.75 10.34
C ASP A 382 -10.28 24.73 9.24
N GLU A 383 -9.56 23.61 9.18
CA GLU A 383 -9.79 22.54 8.22
C GLU A 383 -10.07 21.23 8.96
N CYS A 384 -10.96 20.41 8.41
CA CYS A 384 -11.20 19.08 8.94
C CYS A 384 -9.90 18.30 9.22
N PHE A 385 -9.81 17.68 10.40
CA PHE A 385 -8.72 16.77 10.71
C PHE A 385 -8.84 15.49 9.86
N GLN A 386 -7.91 15.32 8.92
CA GLN A 386 -7.88 14.23 7.94
C GLN A 386 -6.44 13.80 7.66
N GLY A 387 -6.28 12.62 7.05
CA GLY A 387 -4.98 12.12 6.61
C GLY A 387 -4.36 12.97 5.50
N GLU A 388 -3.03 13.02 5.47
CA GLU A 388 -2.28 13.76 4.46
C GLU A 388 -2.58 13.34 2.99
N PRO A 389 -2.99 12.09 2.66
CA PRO A 389 -3.32 11.75 1.27
C PRO A 389 -4.66 12.34 0.82
N GLN A 390 -5.64 12.44 1.72
CA GLN A 390 -6.91 13.09 1.42
C GLN A 390 -6.71 14.60 1.23
N LEU A 391 -5.89 15.22 2.07
CA LEU A 391 -5.48 16.63 1.93
C LEU A 391 -4.72 16.86 0.61
N PHE A 392 -3.85 15.94 0.23
CA PHE A 392 -3.16 15.99 -1.06
C PHE A 392 -4.13 16.00 -2.24
N CYS A 393 -5.12 15.08 -2.27
CA CYS A 393 -6.15 15.07 -3.30
C CYS A 393 -6.97 16.37 -3.32
N LYS A 394 -7.34 16.88 -2.15
CA LYS A 394 -8.02 18.18 -2.03
C LYS A 394 -7.18 19.33 -2.62
N ASP A 395 -5.88 19.35 -2.34
CA ASP A 395 -4.98 20.36 -2.87
C ASP A 395 -4.79 20.22 -4.39
N LEU A 396 -4.79 18.98 -4.93
CA LEU A 396 -4.83 18.72 -6.37
C LEU A 396 -6.07 19.34 -7.02
N TRP A 397 -7.26 19.06 -6.49
CA TRP A 397 -8.53 19.63 -6.97
C TRP A 397 -8.49 21.16 -7.01
N HIS A 398 -7.98 21.76 -5.93
CA HIS A 398 -7.84 23.20 -5.80
C HIS A 398 -6.85 23.81 -6.79
N LYS A 399 -5.77 23.09 -7.11
CA LYS A 399 -4.77 23.49 -8.11
C LYS A 399 -5.16 23.14 -9.55
N GLY A 400 -6.35 22.57 -9.78
CA GLY A 400 -6.88 22.28 -11.12
C GLY A 400 -6.58 20.87 -11.63
N TYR A 401 -5.95 20.02 -10.83
CA TYR A 401 -5.71 18.60 -11.12
C TYR A 401 -6.89 17.78 -10.59
N ARG A 402 -7.95 17.69 -11.41
CA ARG A 402 -9.29 17.24 -10.99
C ARG A 402 -9.63 15.82 -11.46
N LYS A 403 -8.76 15.21 -12.26
CA LYS A 403 -8.97 13.89 -12.86
C LYS A 403 -8.35 12.80 -11.99
N ILE A 404 -8.97 12.56 -10.84
CA ILE A 404 -8.58 11.51 -9.89
C ILE A 404 -9.50 10.31 -10.07
N ALA A 405 -8.94 9.12 -10.35
CA ALA A 405 -9.72 7.91 -10.58
C ALA A 405 -9.24 6.71 -9.74
N VAL A 406 -10.18 5.84 -9.41
CA VAL A 406 -9.88 4.50 -8.89
C VAL A 406 -9.75 3.54 -10.08
N VAL A 407 -8.82 2.58 -9.97
CA VAL A 407 -8.62 1.49 -10.93
C VAL A 407 -8.96 0.17 -10.23
N PRO A 408 -10.22 -0.32 -10.32
CA PRO A 408 -10.68 -1.47 -9.53
C PRO A 408 -10.02 -2.81 -9.90
N SER A 409 -9.42 -2.90 -11.09
CA SER A 409 -8.64 -4.07 -11.50
C SER A 409 -7.41 -4.29 -10.64
N VAL A 410 -6.92 -3.26 -9.93
CA VAL A 410 -5.75 -3.35 -9.05
C VAL A 410 -6.19 -3.45 -7.59
N SER A 411 -6.21 -4.68 -7.09
CA SER A 411 -6.51 -5.00 -5.68
C SER A 411 -5.24 -5.39 -4.91
N LEU A 412 -4.98 -4.73 -3.78
CA LEU A 412 -3.75 -4.85 -2.99
C LEU A 412 -4.03 -5.24 -1.53
N GLU A 413 -3.00 -5.74 -0.85
CA GLU A 413 -3.01 -6.15 0.57
C GLU A 413 -1.58 -5.99 1.14
N TYR A 414 -1.41 -5.90 2.46
CA TYR A 414 -0.17 -5.53 3.15
C TYR A 414 0.77 -6.72 3.52
N THR A 415 0.42 -7.95 3.17
CA THR A 415 1.16 -9.18 3.45
C THR A 415 1.06 -10.15 2.28
N ASP A 416 2.07 -11.00 2.08
CA ASP A 416 2.02 -11.98 0.99
C ASP A 416 0.87 -13.00 1.14
N ALA A 417 0.59 -13.45 2.36
CA ALA A 417 -0.43 -14.46 2.63
C ALA A 417 -1.84 -13.93 2.35
N ARG A 418 -2.17 -12.76 2.89
CA ARG A 418 -3.49 -12.16 2.66
C ARG A 418 -3.58 -11.52 1.27
N GLY A 419 -2.47 -11.04 0.70
CA GLY A 419 -2.37 -10.67 -0.70
C GLY A 419 -2.75 -11.83 -1.62
N HIS A 420 -2.25 -13.04 -1.35
CA HIS A 420 -2.68 -14.24 -2.07
C HIS A 420 -4.18 -14.51 -1.92
N ASP A 421 -4.74 -14.38 -0.71
CA ASP A 421 -6.19 -14.54 -0.48
C ASP A 421 -7.01 -13.51 -1.30
N ILE A 422 -6.58 -12.24 -1.32
CA ILE A 422 -7.21 -11.18 -2.09
C ILE A 422 -7.11 -11.45 -3.60
N LYS A 423 -5.93 -11.83 -4.12
CA LYS A 423 -5.75 -12.17 -5.53
C LYS A 423 -6.60 -13.38 -5.95
N LYS A 424 -6.72 -14.39 -5.09
CA LYS A 424 -7.60 -15.55 -5.34
C LYS A 424 -9.07 -15.14 -5.43
N LEU A 425 -9.50 -14.17 -4.62
CA LEU A 425 -10.89 -13.75 -4.55
C LEU A 425 -11.27 -12.71 -5.62
N LYS A 426 -10.39 -11.74 -5.89
CA LYS A 426 -10.64 -10.60 -6.78
C LYS A 426 -9.98 -10.75 -8.15
N GLY A 427 -9.10 -11.74 -8.32
CA GLY A 427 -8.30 -11.96 -9.51
C GLY A 427 -6.94 -11.25 -9.46
N PHE A 428 -5.99 -11.75 -10.25
CA PHE A 428 -4.80 -10.99 -10.58
C PHE A 428 -5.13 -9.92 -11.62
N THR A 429 -4.41 -8.81 -11.61
CA THR A 429 -4.69 -7.65 -12.48
C THR A 429 -4.74 -8.04 -13.96
N ASN A 430 -3.77 -8.85 -14.42
CA ASN A 430 -3.74 -9.34 -15.80
C ASN A 430 -4.94 -10.23 -16.18
N GLU A 431 -5.50 -10.99 -15.24
CA GLU A 431 -6.71 -11.80 -15.44
C GLU A 431 -7.96 -10.90 -15.49
N VAL A 432 -8.06 -9.95 -14.57
CA VAL A 432 -9.21 -9.04 -14.48
C VAL A 432 -9.33 -8.19 -15.74
N VAL A 433 -8.22 -7.61 -16.21
CA VAL A 433 -8.22 -6.72 -17.37
C VAL A 433 -8.47 -7.45 -18.69
N GLN A 434 -8.22 -8.76 -18.78
CA GLN A 434 -8.59 -9.56 -19.97
C GLN A 434 -10.11 -9.67 -20.16
N HIS A 435 -10.88 -9.55 -19.07
CA HIS A 435 -12.33 -9.59 -19.07
C HIS A 435 -12.98 -8.19 -19.01
N MET A 436 -12.16 -7.15 -18.89
CA MET A 436 -12.61 -5.76 -18.86
C MET A 436 -12.92 -5.28 -20.29
N ASP A 437 -14.09 -4.66 -20.48
CA ASP A 437 -14.44 -4.01 -21.74
C ASP A 437 -13.76 -2.64 -21.83
N GLU A 438 -12.53 -2.61 -22.37
CA GLU A 438 -11.74 -1.38 -22.49
C GLU A 438 -12.45 -0.25 -23.25
N SER A 439 -13.35 -0.59 -24.18
CA SER A 439 -14.12 0.43 -24.92
C SER A 439 -15.03 1.25 -24.01
N LYS A 440 -15.35 0.73 -22.83
CA LYS A 440 -16.15 1.37 -21.79
C LYS A 440 -15.33 1.97 -20.65
N ALA A 441 -14.00 1.88 -20.70
CA ALA A 441 -13.13 2.41 -19.65
C ALA A 441 -13.02 3.95 -19.67
N HIS A 442 -13.71 4.64 -20.59
CA HIS A 442 -13.73 6.10 -20.63
C HIS A 442 -14.43 6.70 -19.40
N ILE A 443 -13.92 7.82 -18.91
CA ILE A 443 -14.51 8.60 -17.83
C ILE A 443 -14.95 9.96 -18.38
N ASP A 444 -16.25 10.25 -18.27
CA ASP A 444 -16.79 11.60 -18.46
C ASP A 444 -16.42 12.47 -17.26
N TRP A 445 -15.24 13.09 -17.32
CA TRP A 445 -14.67 13.85 -16.20
C TRP A 445 -15.56 15.03 -15.77
N GLN A 446 -15.94 15.05 -14.49
CA GLN A 446 -16.56 16.20 -13.85
C GLN A 446 -15.47 17.12 -13.30
N TYR A 447 -15.52 18.40 -13.67
CA TYR A 447 -14.52 19.38 -13.25
C TYR A 447 -14.94 20.18 -12.03
N ASP A 448 -16.22 20.15 -11.63
CA ASP A 448 -16.64 20.80 -10.41
C ASP A 448 -16.50 19.84 -9.23
N PRO A 449 -15.79 20.21 -8.15
CA PRO A 449 -15.71 19.40 -6.94
C PRO A 449 -17.08 19.37 -6.23
N PRO A 450 -17.36 18.36 -5.40
CA PRO A 450 -18.57 18.35 -4.58
C PRO A 450 -18.60 19.57 -3.67
N GLU A 451 -19.78 20.17 -3.45
CA GLU A 451 -19.92 21.33 -2.56
C GLU A 451 -19.40 21.03 -1.15
N LYS A 452 -19.63 19.80 -0.68
CA LYS A 452 -19.21 19.33 0.65
C LYS A 452 -18.58 17.95 0.56
N VAL A 453 -17.66 17.69 1.47
CA VAL A 453 -17.02 16.39 1.66
C VAL A 453 -17.18 15.96 3.11
N LYS A 454 -17.34 14.65 3.33
CA LYS A 454 -17.45 14.07 4.66
C LYS A 454 -16.13 14.26 5.42
N CYS A 455 -16.19 15.10 6.43
CA CYS A 455 -15.21 15.25 7.48
C CYS A 455 -15.39 14.16 8.53
N MET A 456 -14.30 13.46 8.84
CA MET A 456 -14.34 12.30 9.73
C MET A 456 -13.08 12.29 10.62
N PRO A 457 -12.94 13.17 11.63
CA PRO A 457 -11.77 13.16 12.51
C PRO A 457 -11.60 11.85 13.28
N SER A 458 -12.70 11.13 13.49
CA SER A 458 -12.78 9.75 13.95
C SER A 458 -14.03 9.09 13.35
N PHE A 459 -14.11 7.76 13.32
CA PHE A 459 -15.21 7.04 12.65
C PHE A 459 -16.59 7.33 13.25
N ASP A 460 -16.67 7.61 14.54
CA ASP A 460 -17.88 7.98 15.28
C ASP A 460 -18.27 9.47 15.13
N ARG A 461 -17.35 10.32 14.66
CA ARG A 461 -17.58 11.76 14.49
C ARG A 461 -17.51 12.14 13.02
N GLN A 462 -18.68 12.19 12.38
CA GLN A 462 -18.82 12.49 10.96
C GLN A 462 -19.64 13.77 10.75
N SER A 463 -19.20 14.63 9.86
CA SER A 463 -19.92 15.86 9.48
C SER A 463 -19.67 16.21 8.01
N TRP A 464 -20.59 16.94 7.39
CA TRP A 464 -20.43 17.42 6.01
C TRP A 464 -19.94 18.87 6.03
N LEU A 465 -18.73 19.10 5.56
CA LEU A 465 -18.07 20.41 5.54
C LEU A 465 -17.76 20.83 4.10
N PRO A 466 -17.63 22.15 3.81
CA PRO A 466 -17.19 22.60 2.49
C PRO A 466 -15.90 21.92 2.05
N TRP A 467 -15.83 21.48 0.80
CA TRP A 467 -14.64 20.74 0.33
C TRP A 467 -13.36 21.57 0.40
N ASP A 468 -13.47 22.90 0.25
CA ASP A 468 -12.39 23.89 0.13
C ASP A 468 -12.08 24.65 1.44
N GLU A 469 -12.47 24.12 2.61
CA GLU A 469 -12.08 24.68 3.90
C GLU A 469 -10.57 25.02 3.93
N SER A 470 -10.19 26.15 4.49
CA SER A 470 -8.82 26.70 4.52
C SER A 470 -8.16 27.08 3.17
N LEU A 471 -8.79 26.80 2.02
CA LEU A 471 -8.25 27.10 0.69
C LEU A 471 -8.87 28.36 0.04
N LYS A 472 -10.01 28.83 0.54
CA LYS A 472 -10.64 30.08 0.10
C LYS A 472 -9.67 31.26 0.16
N GLY A 473 -9.40 31.87 -0.99
CA GLY A 473 -8.51 33.03 -1.13
C GLY A 473 -7.03 32.72 -1.46
N ARG A 474 -6.64 31.45 -1.55
CA ARG A 474 -5.28 31.04 -1.96
C ARG A 474 -5.31 30.56 -3.42
N ARG A 475 -5.11 31.44 -4.40
CA ARG A 475 -4.96 30.99 -5.81
C ARG A 475 -3.54 30.45 -6.03
#